data_AF-A0A1V2PFS9-F1
#
_entry.id   AF-A0A1V2PFS9-F1
#
_cell.length_a   1.000
_cell.length_b   1.000
_cell.length_c   1.000
_cell.angle_alpha   90.00
_cell.angle_beta   90.00
_cell.angle_gamma   90.00
#
_symmetry.space_group_name_H-M   'P 1'
#
loop_
_entity.id
_entity.type
_entity.pdbx_description
1 polymer ?
#
loop_
_entity_poly.entity_id
_entity_poly.type
_entity_poly.pdbx_seq_one_letter_code
_entity_poly.pdbx_strand_id
1 'polypeptide(L)'
;MARYLTIVDELRRRITDGELPPGAKVPSTRKIAAEWGVAMATAAKALATLSHEGLVRAEPRSGTVVVGPSRPVNAPKQNTPKQNTPRPRTGNAPELTRERIVRAGIVTADVEGIDALSMRGVAARLSVAPMALYKHVGSKEELVILMADAAFGERGYPTEPPAGWRARLELSARTMWSLYRRHPWLAQLAPITRPLPLPNLLTHAEFILSTLDGYGLTPAAMCDLHVLLFSYVQGIAIHLEREQQAAGSSGLSEDDWMDTQAPAMDTIVNDSRYPTFSRVLATLNAEGYDLVLDKLFEQGLRALLDGLGLGELSA
;
A
#
# COMPACT_ATOMS: atom_id res chain seq x y z
N MET A 1 -21.78 -10.19 -9.78
CA MET A 1 -21.16 -10.51 -8.47
C MET A 1 -19.69 -10.81 -8.73
N ALA A 2 -18.77 -10.19 -8.01
CA ALA A 2 -17.34 -10.31 -8.32
C ALA A 2 -16.82 -11.74 -8.04
N ARG A 3 -16.10 -12.36 -8.99
CA ARG A 3 -15.68 -13.78 -8.90
C ARG A 3 -14.87 -14.11 -7.64
N TYR A 4 -14.10 -13.17 -7.11
CA TYR A 4 -13.35 -13.39 -5.87
C TYR A 4 -14.25 -13.56 -4.63
N LEU A 5 -15.43 -12.92 -4.58
CA LEU A 5 -16.35 -13.06 -3.45
C LEU A 5 -16.95 -14.47 -3.38
N THR A 6 -17.22 -15.09 -4.53
CA THR A 6 -17.65 -16.49 -4.59
C THR A 6 -16.59 -17.44 -4.04
N ILE A 7 -15.31 -17.16 -4.32
CA ILE A 7 -14.18 -17.95 -3.79
C ILE A 7 -14.07 -17.75 -2.27
N VAL A 8 -14.22 -16.51 -1.79
CA VAL A 8 -14.22 -16.18 -0.36
C VAL A 8 -15.35 -16.89 0.37
N ASP A 9 -16.58 -16.83 -0.15
CA ASP A 9 -17.75 -17.45 0.48
C ASP A 9 -17.61 -18.97 0.57
N GLU A 10 -17.09 -19.61 -0.49
CA GLU A 10 -16.86 -21.06 -0.48
C GLU A 10 -15.75 -21.47 0.49
N LEU A 11 -14.60 -20.79 0.48
CA LEU A 11 -13.53 -21.09 1.43
C LEU A 11 -13.94 -20.81 2.88
N ARG A 12 -14.76 -19.78 3.13
CA ARG A 12 -15.35 -19.50 4.45
C ARG A 12 -16.27 -20.63 4.88
N ARG A 13 -17.11 -21.14 3.98
CA ARG A 13 -17.98 -22.29 4.24
C ARG A 13 -17.15 -23.50 4.64
N ARG A 14 -16.09 -23.83 3.89
CA ARG A 14 -15.21 -24.97 4.18
C ARG A 14 -14.47 -24.87 5.52
N ILE A 15 -14.10 -23.66 5.94
CA ILE A 15 -13.54 -23.40 7.27
C ILE A 15 -14.60 -23.59 8.36
N THR A 16 -15.81 -23.06 8.14
CA THR A 16 -16.89 -23.09 9.13
C THR A 16 -17.48 -24.50 9.33
N ASP A 17 -17.60 -25.26 8.24
CA ASP A 17 -18.12 -26.63 8.24
C ASP A 17 -17.07 -27.66 8.71
N GLY A 18 -15.82 -27.23 8.94
CA GLY A 18 -14.73 -28.05 9.46
C GLY A 18 -13.98 -28.88 8.41
N GLU A 19 -14.23 -28.69 7.12
CA GLU A 19 -13.43 -29.30 6.03
C GLU A 19 -11.99 -28.78 6.01
N LEU A 20 -11.77 -27.53 6.44
CA LEU A 20 -10.46 -26.94 6.68
C LEU A 20 -10.33 -26.59 8.17
N PRO A 21 -9.88 -27.53 9.03
CA PRO A 21 -9.79 -27.28 10.46
C PRO A 21 -8.70 -26.24 10.80
N PRO A 22 -8.72 -25.64 11.99
CA PRO A 22 -7.63 -24.78 12.47
C PRO A 22 -6.24 -25.42 12.30
N GLY A 23 -5.29 -24.65 11.77
CA GLY A 23 -3.95 -25.12 11.41
C GLY A 23 -3.86 -25.86 10.07
N ALA A 24 -4.99 -26.18 9.42
CA ALA A 24 -4.95 -26.76 8.08
C ALA A 24 -4.45 -25.74 7.05
N LYS A 25 -3.71 -26.24 6.06
CA LYS A 25 -3.28 -25.43 4.92
C LYS A 25 -4.46 -25.15 4.00
N VAL A 26 -4.67 -23.86 3.75
CA VAL A 26 -5.61 -23.37 2.74
C VAL A 26 -4.96 -23.58 1.37
N PRO A 27 -5.75 -23.87 0.31
CA PRO A 27 -5.21 -23.93 -1.05
C PRO A 27 -4.37 -22.70 -1.40
N SER A 28 -3.21 -22.91 -2.02
CA SER A 28 -2.33 -21.82 -2.43
C SER A 28 -2.99 -20.96 -3.51
N THR A 29 -2.52 -19.73 -3.68
CA THR A 29 -3.01 -18.81 -4.72
C THR A 29 -3.06 -19.46 -6.10
N ARG A 30 -2.03 -20.25 -6.45
CA ARG A 30 -1.94 -20.97 -7.73
C ARG A 30 -3.00 -22.06 -7.87
N LYS A 31 -3.28 -22.79 -6.78
CA LYS A 31 -4.31 -23.83 -6.79
C LYS A 31 -5.70 -23.22 -6.90
N ILE A 32 -5.95 -22.10 -6.19
CA ILE A 32 -7.22 -21.36 -6.27
C ILE A 32 -7.43 -20.77 -7.68
N ALA A 33 -6.38 -20.22 -8.30
CA ALA A 33 -6.48 -19.72 -9.67
C ALA A 33 -6.88 -20.82 -10.68
N ALA A 34 -6.24 -21.99 -10.56
CA ALA A 34 -6.50 -23.13 -11.44
C ALA A 34 -7.88 -23.76 -11.22
N GLU A 35 -8.31 -23.95 -9.97
CA GLU A 35 -9.56 -24.62 -9.61
C GLU A 35 -10.81 -23.77 -9.94
N TRP A 36 -10.70 -22.45 -9.86
CA TRP A 36 -11.82 -21.53 -10.16
C TRP A 36 -11.72 -20.83 -11.53
N GLY A 37 -10.67 -21.12 -12.32
CA GLY A 37 -10.48 -20.50 -13.65
C GLY A 37 -10.39 -18.97 -13.59
N VAL A 38 -9.62 -18.45 -12.62
CA VAL A 38 -9.44 -17.01 -12.40
C VAL A 38 -7.97 -16.61 -12.44
N ALA A 39 -7.68 -15.34 -12.67
CA ALA A 39 -6.33 -14.79 -12.60
C ALA A 39 -5.74 -14.93 -11.18
N MET A 40 -4.41 -15.06 -11.10
CA MET A 40 -3.67 -15.16 -9.83
C MET A 40 -3.97 -14.01 -8.86
N ALA A 41 -4.10 -12.78 -9.37
CA ALA A 41 -4.46 -11.61 -8.56
C ALA A 41 -5.87 -11.75 -7.92
N THR A 42 -6.81 -12.40 -8.60
CA THR A 42 -8.16 -12.65 -8.07
C THR A 42 -8.13 -13.68 -6.95
N ALA A 43 -7.33 -14.73 -7.10
CA ALA A 43 -7.09 -15.73 -6.06
C ALA A 43 -6.34 -15.14 -4.85
N ALA A 44 -5.36 -14.26 -5.09
CA ALA A 44 -4.62 -13.56 -4.05
C ALA A 44 -5.56 -12.64 -3.25
N LYS A 45 -6.43 -11.90 -3.96
CA LYS A 45 -7.48 -11.06 -3.38
C LYS A 45 -8.44 -11.85 -2.49
N ALA A 46 -8.82 -13.07 -2.87
CA ALA A 46 -9.65 -13.94 -2.04
C ALA A 46 -8.94 -14.38 -0.74
N LEU A 47 -7.69 -14.82 -0.81
CA LEU A 47 -6.91 -15.21 0.39
C LEU A 47 -6.63 -14.02 1.31
N ALA A 48 -6.32 -12.85 0.75
CA ALA A 48 -6.14 -11.61 1.50
C ALA A 48 -7.42 -11.20 2.24
N THR A 49 -8.58 -11.36 1.60
CA THR A 49 -9.89 -11.10 2.22
C THR A 49 -10.14 -12.03 3.42
N LEU A 50 -9.91 -13.34 3.26
CA LEU A 50 -10.03 -14.30 4.37
C LEU A 50 -9.04 -14.03 5.51
N SER A 51 -7.84 -13.57 5.17
CA SER A 51 -6.83 -13.23 6.18
C SER A 51 -7.24 -11.99 6.98
N HIS A 52 -7.85 -11.02 6.30
CA HIS A 52 -8.40 -9.83 6.93
C HIS A 52 -9.59 -10.14 7.85
N GLU A 53 -10.40 -11.15 7.50
CA GLU A 53 -11.48 -11.68 8.35
C GLU A 53 -10.97 -12.47 9.57
N GLY A 54 -9.64 -12.65 9.70
CA GLY A 54 -9.03 -13.41 10.79
C GLY A 54 -9.25 -14.91 10.69
N LEU A 55 -9.74 -15.40 9.55
CA LEU A 55 -10.00 -16.82 9.30
C LEU A 55 -8.73 -17.56 8.87
N VAL A 56 -7.76 -16.86 8.30
CA VAL A 56 -6.50 -17.44 7.82
C VAL A 56 -5.30 -16.54 8.10
N ARG A 57 -4.10 -17.10 8.18
CA ARG A 57 -2.84 -16.39 8.39
C ARG A 57 -1.77 -16.97 7.48
N ALA A 58 -0.92 -16.12 6.90
CA ALA A 58 0.26 -16.57 6.17
C ALA A 58 1.38 -16.99 7.14
N GLU A 59 1.91 -18.20 6.96
CA GLU A 59 3.09 -18.69 7.67
C GLU A 59 4.31 -18.78 6.75
N PRO A 60 5.48 -18.26 7.18
CA PRO A 60 6.73 -18.39 6.41
C PRO A 60 7.02 -19.86 6.10
N ARG A 61 7.27 -20.17 4.82
CA ARG A 61 7.58 -21.51 4.28
C ARG A 61 6.46 -22.57 4.35
N SER A 62 5.32 -22.29 4.97
CA SER A 62 4.23 -23.26 5.12
C SER A 62 2.99 -22.94 4.28
N GLY A 63 2.84 -21.70 3.82
CA GLY A 63 1.67 -21.22 3.07
C GLY A 63 0.62 -20.59 4.00
N THR A 64 -0.59 -20.37 3.51
CA THR A 64 -1.69 -19.80 4.29
C THR A 64 -2.40 -20.89 5.09
N VAL A 65 -2.55 -20.71 6.40
CA VAL A 65 -3.20 -21.68 7.31
C VAL A 65 -4.45 -21.09 7.95
N VAL A 66 -5.43 -21.93 8.28
CA VAL A 66 -6.66 -21.51 8.99
C VAL A 66 -6.35 -21.15 10.44
N VAL A 67 -6.83 -20.00 10.90
CA VAL A 67 -6.71 -19.55 12.30
C VAL A 67 -7.89 -20.12 13.09
N GLY A 68 -7.66 -20.66 14.28
CA GLY A 68 -8.74 -21.11 15.15
C GLY A 68 -8.61 -20.65 16.60
N PRO A 69 -9.74 -20.43 17.29
CA PRO A 69 -9.80 -20.56 18.73
C PRO A 69 -9.79 -22.05 19.11
N SER A 70 -8.94 -22.43 20.07
CA SER A 70 -8.92 -23.78 20.65
C SER A 70 -10.32 -24.15 21.15
N ARG A 71 -10.90 -25.24 20.65
CA ARG A 71 -12.10 -25.84 21.25
C ARG A 71 -11.73 -27.19 21.90
N PRO A 72 -12.10 -27.42 23.16
CA PRO A 72 -11.91 -28.71 23.80
C PRO A 72 -12.87 -29.76 23.25
N VAL A 73 -12.41 -31.01 23.31
CA VAL A 73 -12.97 -32.23 22.71
C VAL A 73 -13.97 -32.92 23.66
N ASN A 74 -15.08 -33.41 23.08
CA ASN A 74 -16.09 -34.42 23.54
C ASN A 74 -17.00 -34.06 24.75
N ALA A 75 -18.27 -34.47 24.92
CA ALA A 75 -19.45 -35.07 24.23
C ALA A 75 -20.54 -35.24 25.36
N PRO A 76 -21.82 -35.74 25.21
CA PRO A 76 -22.66 -36.06 24.05
C PRO A 76 -24.12 -35.45 24.11
N LYS A 77 -24.91 -35.77 23.07
CA LYS A 77 -26.29 -35.35 22.74
C LYS A 77 -27.37 -35.70 23.78
N GLN A 78 -28.41 -34.86 23.92
CA GLN A 78 -29.79 -35.26 24.23
C GLN A 78 -30.84 -34.22 23.75
N ASN A 79 -32.04 -34.72 23.44
CA ASN A 79 -33.13 -34.10 22.66
C ASN A 79 -34.09 -33.17 23.45
N THR A 80 -34.60 -32.12 22.75
CA THR A 80 -35.92 -31.40 22.88
C THR A 80 -36.25 -30.57 24.15
N PRO A 81 -37.22 -29.61 24.14
CA PRO A 81 -37.89 -28.86 23.05
C PRO A 81 -37.93 -27.30 23.26
N LYS A 82 -38.43 -26.58 22.25
CA LYS A 82 -38.57 -25.10 22.12
C LYS A 82 -39.04 -24.35 23.38
N GLN A 83 -38.27 -23.33 23.80
CA GLN A 83 -38.74 -22.22 24.63
C GLN A 83 -38.19 -20.88 24.11
N ASN A 84 -39.11 -19.92 23.94
CA ASN A 84 -38.83 -18.52 23.60
C ASN A 84 -37.95 -17.87 24.68
N THR A 85 -36.76 -17.41 24.31
CA THR A 85 -35.96 -16.48 25.12
C THR A 85 -35.50 -15.33 24.21
N PRO A 86 -35.57 -14.05 24.65
CA PRO A 86 -35.20 -12.91 23.83
C PRO A 86 -33.72 -13.01 23.42
N ARG A 87 -33.48 -12.89 22.12
CA ARG A 87 -32.14 -12.94 21.51
C ARG A 87 -31.22 -11.92 22.22
N PRO A 88 -30.04 -12.31 22.72
CA PRO A 88 -29.08 -11.34 23.26
C PRO A 88 -28.68 -10.40 22.13
N ARG A 89 -28.84 -9.09 22.38
CA ARG A 89 -28.40 -8.03 21.47
C ARG A 89 -26.91 -8.23 21.23
N THR A 90 -26.56 -8.52 19.99
CA THR A 90 -25.18 -8.52 19.49
C THR A 90 -24.49 -7.26 19.98
N GLY A 91 -23.38 -7.43 20.70
CA GLY A 91 -22.69 -6.39 21.45
C GLY A 91 -22.34 -5.17 20.59
N ASN A 92 -22.30 -4.01 21.26
CA ASN A 92 -21.91 -2.71 20.72
C ASN A 92 -20.91 -2.83 19.57
N ALA A 93 -21.40 -2.66 18.33
CA ALA A 93 -20.51 -2.22 17.27
C ALA A 93 -19.88 -0.91 17.78
N PRO A 94 -18.54 -0.74 17.66
CA PRO A 94 -17.89 0.48 18.14
C PRO A 94 -18.60 1.70 17.52
N GLU A 95 -18.65 2.81 18.25
CA GLU A 95 -19.28 4.04 17.77
C GLU A 95 -18.57 4.54 16.50
N LEU A 96 -19.34 5.04 15.53
CA LEU A 96 -18.77 5.59 14.30
C LEU A 96 -18.03 6.89 14.64
N THR A 97 -16.73 6.94 14.35
CA THR A 97 -15.90 8.14 14.54
C THR A 97 -15.23 8.52 13.23
N ARG A 98 -14.78 9.77 13.13
CA ARG A 98 -14.04 10.26 11.96
C ARG A 98 -12.80 9.42 11.70
N GLU A 99 -12.06 9.07 12.75
CA GLU A 99 -10.82 8.27 12.67
C GLU A 99 -11.09 6.87 12.12
N ARG A 100 -12.24 6.27 12.49
CA ARG A 100 -12.66 4.96 11.95
C ARG A 100 -13.02 5.05 10.47
N ILE A 101 -13.65 6.14 10.04
CA ILE A 101 -13.99 6.40 8.63
C ILE A 101 -12.72 6.59 7.81
N VAL A 102 -11.79 7.41 8.29
CA VAL A 102 -10.48 7.66 7.66
C VAL A 102 -9.70 6.36 7.51
N ARG A 103 -9.59 5.57 8.59
CA ARG A 103 -8.90 4.27 8.55
C ARG A 103 -9.54 3.30 7.56
N ALA A 104 -10.87 3.24 7.51
CA ALA A 104 -11.57 2.40 6.53
C ALA A 104 -11.33 2.87 5.09
N GLY A 105 -11.22 4.18 4.87
CA GLY A 105 -10.82 4.78 3.60
C GLY A 105 -9.41 4.39 3.18
N ILE A 106 -8.41 4.55 4.08
CA ILE A 106 -7.01 4.16 3.85
C ILE A 106 -6.94 2.69 3.45
N VAL A 107 -7.53 1.79 4.24
CA VAL A 107 -7.50 0.34 3.94
C VAL A 107 -8.17 0.02 2.60
N THR A 108 -9.20 0.78 2.20
CA THR A 108 -9.84 0.59 0.90
C THR A 108 -8.91 1.04 -0.23
N ALA A 109 -8.28 2.20 -0.10
CA ALA A 109 -7.34 2.72 -1.10
C ALA A 109 -6.07 1.87 -1.21
N ASP A 110 -5.54 1.33 -0.10
CA ASP A 110 -4.37 0.44 -0.09
C ASP A 110 -4.61 -0.87 -0.87
N VAL A 111 -5.85 -1.34 -0.93
CA VAL A 111 -6.20 -2.65 -1.52
C VAL A 111 -6.78 -2.51 -2.93
N GLU A 112 -7.58 -1.48 -3.15
CA GLU A 112 -8.37 -1.31 -4.37
C GLU A 112 -7.92 -0.10 -5.21
N GLY A 113 -6.95 0.67 -4.72
CA GLY A 113 -6.54 1.93 -5.31
C GLY A 113 -7.50 3.08 -4.98
N ILE A 114 -7.01 4.30 -5.14
CA ILE A 114 -7.77 5.52 -4.78
C ILE A 114 -8.98 5.77 -5.70
N ASP A 115 -8.91 5.29 -6.93
CA ASP A 115 -9.97 5.44 -7.92
C ASP A 115 -11.22 4.62 -7.52
N ALA A 116 -11.02 3.47 -6.87
CA ALA A 116 -12.10 2.62 -6.37
C ALA A 116 -12.77 3.17 -5.10
N LEU A 117 -12.15 4.13 -4.41
CA LEU A 117 -12.67 4.70 -3.17
C LEU A 117 -14.03 5.38 -3.42
N SER A 118 -15.05 4.99 -2.65
CA SER A 118 -16.36 5.63 -2.67
C SER A 118 -16.98 5.71 -1.28
N MET A 119 -17.78 6.74 -1.02
CA MET A 119 -18.48 6.91 0.26
C MET A 119 -19.37 5.70 0.58
N ARG A 120 -20.02 5.13 -0.44
CA ARG A 120 -20.84 3.92 -0.28
C ARG A 120 -20.00 2.69 0.05
N GLY A 121 -18.85 2.52 -0.59
CA GLY A 121 -17.92 1.42 -0.30
C GLY A 121 -17.38 1.49 1.13
N VAL A 122 -16.96 2.68 1.57
CA VAL A 122 -16.49 2.90 2.96
C VAL A 122 -17.60 2.61 3.97
N ALA A 123 -18.84 3.04 3.69
CA ALA A 123 -19.98 2.78 4.56
C ALA A 123 -20.31 1.28 4.66
N ALA A 124 -20.29 0.58 3.52
CA ALA A 124 -20.49 -0.85 3.46
C ALA A 124 -19.41 -1.60 4.26
N ARG A 125 -18.14 -1.20 4.12
CA ARG A 125 -17.02 -1.75 4.90
C ARG A 125 -17.23 -1.59 6.40
N LEU A 126 -17.78 -0.46 6.82
CA LEU A 126 -18.10 -0.16 8.22
C LEU A 126 -19.44 -0.74 8.69
N SER A 127 -20.19 -1.42 7.82
CA SER A 127 -21.54 -1.92 8.09
C SER A 127 -22.52 -0.84 8.58
N VAL A 128 -22.40 0.38 8.04
CA VAL A 128 -23.28 1.52 8.35
C VAL A 128 -23.98 2.04 7.10
N ALA A 129 -25.08 2.76 7.28
CA ALA A 129 -25.72 3.47 6.18
C ALA A 129 -24.80 4.61 5.67
N PRO A 130 -24.69 4.87 4.35
CA PRO A 130 -23.86 5.94 3.82
C PRO A 130 -24.12 7.31 4.46
N MET A 131 -25.39 7.59 4.81
CA MET A 131 -25.79 8.84 5.46
C MET A 131 -25.14 9.05 6.85
N ALA A 132 -24.71 7.98 7.52
CA ALA A 132 -24.01 8.09 8.79
C ALA A 132 -22.59 8.66 8.63
N LEU A 133 -21.92 8.41 7.50
CA LEU A 133 -20.57 8.95 7.23
C LEU A 133 -20.58 10.48 7.11
N TYR A 134 -21.60 11.01 6.43
CA TYR A 134 -21.73 12.45 6.16
C TYR A 134 -21.88 13.32 7.40
N LYS A 135 -22.16 12.73 8.58
CA LYS A 135 -22.12 13.44 9.87
C LYS A 135 -20.70 13.75 10.34
N HIS A 136 -19.71 13.02 9.84
CA HIS A 136 -18.31 13.13 10.26
C HIS A 136 -17.38 13.66 9.16
N VAL A 137 -17.70 13.34 7.90
CA VAL A 137 -16.92 13.71 6.71
C VAL A 137 -17.89 14.07 5.58
N GLY A 138 -17.87 15.32 5.15
CA GLY A 138 -18.85 15.92 4.25
C GLY A 138 -18.75 15.46 2.79
N SER A 139 -17.57 15.02 2.32
CA SER A 139 -17.40 14.54 0.94
C SER A 139 -16.30 13.48 0.78
N LYS A 140 -16.21 12.90 -0.43
CA LYS A 140 -15.10 12.00 -0.79
C LYS A 140 -13.77 12.77 -0.77
N GLU A 141 -13.76 14.00 -1.25
CA GLU A 141 -12.58 14.86 -1.32
C GLU A 141 -12.08 15.22 0.08
N GLU A 142 -12.98 15.57 1.00
CA GLU A 142 -12.64 15.77 2.41
C GLU A 142 -12.08 14.48 3.02
N LEU A 143 -12.69 13.33 2.73
CA LEU A 143 -12.19 12.04 3.20
C LEU A 143 -10.76 11.77 2.70
N VAL A 144 -10.48 12.03 1.41
CA VAL A 144 -9.16 11.84 0.81
C VAL A 144 -8.11 12.74 1.47
N ILE A 145 -8.45 13.99 1.77
CA ILE A 145 -7.56 14.91 2.50
C ILE A 145 -7.24 14.39 3.90
N LEU A 146 -8.27 13.94 4.64
CA LEU A 146 -8.10 13.37 5.99
C LEU A 146 -7.30 12.06 5.97
N MET A 147 -7.51 11.23 4.95
CA MET A 147 -6.73 10.01 4.72
C MET A 147 -5.26 10.35 4.44
N ALA A 148 -4.99 11.33 3.58
CA ALA A 148 -3.64 11.74 3.26
C ALA A 148 -2.90 12.26 4.50
N ASP A 149 -3.51 13.16 5.27
CA ASP A 149 -2.92 13.67 6.51
C ASP A 149 -2.66 12.55 7.52
N ALA A 150 -3.63 11.65 7.73
CA ALA A 150 -3.44 10.51 8.62
C ALA A 150 -2.33 9.55 8.17
N ALA A 151 -2.21 9.31 6.85
CA ALA A 151 -1.16 8.46 6.28
C ALA A 151 0.23 9.08 6.48
N PHE A 152 0.39 10.40 6.25
CA PHE A 152 1.65 11.09 6.58
C PHE A 152 1.98 10.98 8.08
N GLY A 153 0.97 10.98 8.95
CA GLY A 153 1.14 10.83 10.40
C GLY A 153 1.54 9.44 10.89
N GLU A 154 1.56 8.41 10.05
CA GLU A 154 1.91 7.04 10.49
C GLU A 154 3.39 6.89 10.87
N ARG A 155 4.25 7.80 10.39
CA ARG A 155 5.68 7.79 10.70
C ARG A 155 6.15 9.18 11.10
N GLY A 156 6.91 9.23 12.18
CA GLY A 156 7.57 10.44 12.66
C GLY A 156 9.08 10.31 12.66
N TYR A 157 9.72 11.25 13.34
CA TYR A 157 11.16 11.30 13.50
C TYR A 157 11.54 10.98 14.97
N PRO A 158 12.72 10.38 15.20
CA PRO A 158 13.20 10.17 16.56
C PRO A 158 13.44 11.52 17.26
N THR A 159 13.26 11.54 18.58
CA THR A 159 13.56 12.72 19.41
C THR A 159 15.02 13.17 19.27
N GLU A 160 15.93 12.22 19.11
CA GLU A 160 17.33 12.44 18.82
C GLU A 160 17.65 11.98 17.39
N PRO A 161 17.56 12.88 16.39
CA PRO A 161 17.88 12.55 15.01
C PRO A 161 19.40 12.38 14.82
N PRO A 162 19.83 11.63 13.79
CA PRO A 162 21.24 11.42 13.51
C PRO A 162 21.98 12.76 13.31
N ALA A 163 23.28 12.75 13.59
CA ALA A 163 24.14 13.91 13.39
C ALA A 163 24.39 14.16 11.89
N GLY A 164 24.55 15.44 11.54
CA GLY A 164 24.84 15.89 10.19
C GLY A 164 23.60 16.01 9.30
N TRP A 165 23.60 17.04 8.44
CA TRP A 165 22.49 17.31 7.53
C TRP A 165 22.16 16.10 6.64
N ARG A 166 23.19 15.41 6.15
CA ARG A 166 23.02 14.32 5.19
C ARG A 166 22.21 13.17 5.78
N ALA A 167 22.60 12.67 6.95
CA ALA A 167 21.92 11.54 7.59
C ALA A 167 20.46 11.87 7.93
N ARG A 168 20.16 13.13 8.27
CA ARG A 168 18.81 13.60 8.53
C ARG A 168 17.97 13.67 7.25
N LEU A 169 18.51 14.22 6.16
CA LEU A 169 17.80 14.22 4.87
C LEU A 169 17.56 12.80 4.33
N GLU A 170 18.53 11.90 4.50
CA GLU A 170 18.35 10.48 4.18
C GLU A 170 17.22 9.84 5.01
N LEU A 171 17.17 10.12 6.32
CA LEU A 171 16.11 9.65 7.20
C LEU A 171 14.73 10.16 6.76
N SER A 172 14.64 11.44 6.37
CA SER A 172 13.41 12.03 5.87
C SER A 172 12.95 11.41 4.56
N ALA A 173 13.86 11.27 3.59
CA ALA A 173 13.57 10.64 2.31
C ALA A 173 13.12 9.19 2.47
N ARG A 174 13.81 8.39 3.29
CA ARG A 174 13.46 6.99 3.56
C ARG A 174 12.13 6.86 4.31
N THR A 175 11.86 7.77 5.25
CA THR A 175 10.57 7.83 5.94
C THR A 175 9.44 8.08 4.94
N MET A 176 9.58 9.10 4.10
CA MET A 176 8.60 9.43 3.07
C MET A 176 8.42 8.29 2.05
N TRP A 177 9.51 7.70 1.59
CA TRP A 177 9.49 6.52 0.71
C TRP A 177 8.71 5.35 1.32
N SER A 178 8.94 5.07 2.61
CA SER A 178 8.25 3.98 3.32
C SER A 178 6.75 4.23 3.50
N LEU A 179 6.33 5.50 3.60
CA LEU A 179 4.91 5.88 3.61
C LEU A 179 4.28 5.64 2.25
N TYR A 180 4.92 6.08 1.15
CA TYR A 180 4.41 5.81 -0.19
C TYR A 180 4.39 4.33 -0.54
N ARG A 181 5.39 3.55 -0.12
CA ARG A 181 5.37 2.10 -0.29
C ARG A 181 4.21 1.42 0.42
N ARG A 182 3.80 1.96 1.56
CA ARG A 182 2.68 1.45 2.34
C ARG A 182 1.34 1.91 1.78
N HIS A 183 1.28 3.14 1.26
CA HIS A 183 0.10 3.79 0.71
C HIS A 183 0.40 4.38 -0.68
N PRO A 184 0.48 3.55 -1.74
CA PRO A 184 0.96 4.00 -3.06
C PRO A 184 0.12 5.11 -3.67
N TRP A 185 -1.19 5.11 -3.42
CA TRP A 185 -2.11 6.18 -3.79
C TRP A 185 -1.72 7.57 -3.27
N LEU A 186 -1.01 7.66 -2.14
CA LEU A 186 -0.64 8.93 -1.51
C LEU A 186 0.27 9.78 -2.42
N ALA A 187 1.12 9.14 -3.23
CA ALA A 187 2.04 9.81 -4.15
C ALA A 187 1.32 10.63 -5.23
N GLN A 188 0.07 10.27 -5.55
CA GLN A 188 -0.74 10.96 -6.58
C GLN A 188 -1.46 12.22 -6.06
N LEU A 189 -1.55 12.39 -4.74
CA LEU A 189 -2.45 13.38 -4.13
C LEU A 189 -1.84 14.75 -3.87
N ALA A 190 -0.52 14.90 -3.92
CA ALA A 190 0.17 16.13 -3.54
C ALA A 190 0.75 16.84 -4.78
N PRO A 191 0.01 17.75 -5.44
CA PRO A 191 0.61 18.57 -6.49
C PRO A 191 1.65 19.51 -5.88
N ILE A 192 2.87 19.47 -6.40
CA ILE A 192 3.98 20.31 -5.93
C ILE A 192 3.63 21.81 -5.99
N THR A 193 2.87 22.21 -7.01
CA THR A 193 2.46 23.60 -7.24
C THR A 193 1.21 24.02 -6.46
N ARG A 194 0.57 23.09 -5.75
CA ARG A 194 -0.62 23.35 -4.91
C ARG A 194 -0.50 22.59 -3.59
N PRO A 195 0.33 23.09 -2.65
CA PRO A 195 0.55 22.42 -1.37
C PRO A 195 -0.76 22.23 -0.60
N LEU A 196 -0.96 21.03 -0.08
CA LEU A 196 -2.07 20.74 0.83
C LEU A 196 -1.65 21.11 2.26
N PRO A 197 -2.43 21.93 3.00
CA PRO A 197 -2.13 22.29 4.37
C PRO A 197 -2.46 21.15 5.33
N LEU A 198 -1.64 20.09 5.31
CA LEU A 198 -1.81 18.89 6.13
C LEU A 198 -0.83 18.94 7.32
N PRO A 199 -1.29 18.96 8.59
CA PRO A 199 -0.43 19.04 9.76
C PRO A 199 0.68 17.99 9.83
N ASN A 200 0.38 16.73 9.48
CA ASN A 200 1.38 15.68 9.51
C ASN A 200 2.37 15.81 8.34
N LEU A 201 1.92 16.28 7.17
CA LEU A 201 2.84 16.60 6.07
C LEU A 201 3.81 17.72 6.45
N LEU A 202 3.30 18.77 7.13
CA LEU A 202 4.13 19.88 7.62
C LEU A 202 5.17 19.43 8.64
N THR A 203 4.92 18.35 9.39
CA THR A 203 5.93 17.77 10.29
C THR A 203 7.15 17.25 9.51
N HIS A 204 6.95 16.72 8.30
CA HIS A 204 8.05 16.33 7.43
C HIS A 204 8.79 17.52 6.83
N ALA A 205 8.07 18.57 6.42
CA ALA A 205 8.66 19.81 5.94
C ALA A 205 9.51 20.48 7.02
N GLU A 206 8.97 20.61 8.23
CA GLU A 206 9.66 21.18 9.40
C GLU A 206 10.96 20.44 9.72
N PHE A 207 10.95 19.11 9.67
CA PHE A 207 12.16 18.31 9.91
C PHE A 207 13.27 18.57 8.88
N ILE A 208 12.89 18.74 7.60
CA ILE A 208 13.87 19.06 6.54
C ILE A 208 14.37 20.50 6.70
N LEU A 209 13.47 21.47 6.91
CA LEU A 209 13.84 22.87 7.05
C LEU A 209 14.73 23.10 8.27
N SER A 210 14.39 22.53 9.43
CA SER A 210 15.25 22.59 10.62
C SER A 210 16.58 21.86 10.45
N THR A 211 16.67 20.88 9.55
CA THR A 211 17.94 20.23 9.19
C THR A 211 18.84 21.14 8.34
N LEU A 212 18.24 21.95 7.47
CA LEU A 212 18.94 22.88 6.59
C LEU A 212 19.28 24.22 7.28
N ASP A 213 18.60 24.52 8.39
CA ASP A 213 18.87 25.70 9.19
C ASP A 213 20.29 25.67 9.76
N GLY A 214 20.93 26.84 9.83
CA GLY A 214 22.32 26.97 10.31
C GLY A 214 23.42 26.69 9.28
N TYR A 215 23.10 26.26 8.05
CA TYR A 215 24.09 26.04 6.98
C TYR A 215 24.30 27.25 6.04
N GLY A 216 23.86 28.45 6.45
CA GLY A 216 24.04 29.68 5.67
C GLY A 216 23.18 29.79 4.41
N LEU A 217 22.16 28.94 4.26
CA LEU A 217 21.21 28.97 3.16
C LEU A 217 20.21 30.12 3.33
N THR A 218 19.74 30.68 2.21
CA THR A 218 18.60 31.61 2.24
C THR A 218 17.30 30.83 2.48
N PRO A 219 16.24 31.44 3.03
CA PRO A 219 14.95 30.77 3.18
C PRO A 219 14.38 30.23 1.86
N ALA A 220 14.60 30.95 0.75
CA ALA A 220 14.22 30.49 -0.59
C ALA A 220 14.98 29.21 -0.98
N ALA A 221 16.29 29.17 -0.77
CA ALA A 221 17.10 27.98 -1.05
C ALA A 221 16.67 26.79 -0.18
N MET A 222 16.35 27.00 1.10
CA MET A 222 15.84 25.95 1.97
C MET A 222 14.51 25.36 1.45
N CYS A 223 13.59 26.23 1.02
CA CYS A 223 12.34 25.81 0.39
C CYS A 223 12.57 25.05 -0.92
N ASP A 224 13.47 25.52 -1.79
CA ASP A 224 13.80 24.87 -3.04
C ASP A 224 14.36 23.46 -2.80
N LEU A 225 15.27 23.32 -1.83
CA LEU A 225 15.83 22.02 -1.45
C LEU A 225 14.80 21.07 -0.84
N HIS A 226 13.91 21.58 0.02
CA HIS A 226 12.80 20.82 0.56
C HIS A 226 11.90 20.30 -0.56
N VAL A 227 11.47 21.18 -1.48
CA VAL A 227 10.63 20.82 -2.61
C VAL A 227 11.34 19.84 -3.54
N LEU A 228 12.64 20.03 -3.80
CA LEU A 228 13.44 19.13 -4.63
C LEU A 228 13.51 17.72 -4.06
N LEU A 229 13.81 17.59 -2.76
CA LEU A 229 13.85 16.30 -2.09
C LEU A 229 12.47 15.62 -2.10
N PHE A 230 11.42 16.36 -1.76
CA PHE A 230 10.05 15.85 -1.79
C PHE A 230 9.66 15.36 -3.19
N SER A 231 9.93 16.18 -4.21
CA SER A 231 9.62 15.88 -5.61
C SER A 231 10.39 14.66 -6.13
N TYR A 232 11.65 14.49 -5.70
CA TYR A 232 12.45 13.32 -6.02
C TYR A 232 11.80 12.03 -5.50
N VAL A 233 11.47 12.00 -4.20
CA VAL A 233 10.85 10.83 -3.57
C VAL A 233 9.49 10.55 -4.20
N GLN A 234 8.65 11.59 -4.34
CA GLN A 234 7.33 11.50 -4.92
C GLN A 234 7.37 11.03 -6.38
N GLY A 235 8.31 11.55 -7.17
CA GLY A 235 8.45 11.25 -8.60
C GLY A 235 8.68 9.76 -8.86
N ILE A 236 9.50 9.11 -8.04
CA ILE A 236 9.69 7.65 -8.11
C ILE A 236 8.44 6.94 -7.56
N ALA A 237 7.89 7.42 -6.45
CA ALA A 237 6.78 6.77 -5.76
C ALA A 237 5.48 6.71 -6.58
N ILE A 238 5.23 7.68 -7.48
CA ILE A 238 4.07 7.67 -8.38
C ILE A 238 4.00 6.36 -9.21
N HIS A 239 5.14 5.73 -9.49
CA HIS A 239 5.18 4.48 -10.25
C HIS A 239 4.68 3.27 -9.47
N LEU A 240 4.65 3.31 -8.13
CA LEU A 240 4.16 2.21 -7.29
C LEU A 240 2.66 1.95 -7.53
N GLU A 241 1.85 3.00 -7.52
CA GLU A 241 0.40 2.88 -7.74
C GLU A 241 0.08 2.63 -9.22
N ARG A 242 0.87 3.21 -10.15
CA ARG A 242 0.72 2.93 -11.59
C ARG A 242 0.94 1.46 -11.91
N GLU A 243 1.96 0.85 -11.32
CA GLU A 243 2.23 -0.58 -11.51
C GLU A 243 1.10 -1.43 -10.91
N GLN A 244 0.61 -1.09 -9.71
CA GLN A 244 -0.55 -1.78 -9.13
C GLN A 244 -1.80 -1.68 -10.01
N GLN A 245 -2.04 -0.52 -10.62
CA GLN A 245 -3.15 -0.30 -11.53
C GLN A 245 -2.98 -1.04 -12.86
N ALA A 246 -1.76 -1.05 -13.41
CA ALA A 246 -1.42 -1.77 -14.64
C ALA A 246 -1.59 -3.28 -14.45
N ALA A 247 -1.06 -3.85 -13.36
CA ALA A 247 -1.23 -5.25 -13.01
C ALA A 247 -2.70 -5.61 -12.75
N GLY A 248 -3.45 -4.72 -12.07
CA GLY A 248 -4.87 -4.93 -11.80
C GLY A 248 -5.76 -4.93 -13.05
N SER A 249 -5.42 -4.12 -14.06
CA SER A 249 -6.21 -3.98 -15.29
C SER A 249 -5.84 -4.99 -16.38
N SER A 250 -4.55 -5.26 -16.57
CA SER A 250 -4.04 -6.21 -17.56
C SER A 250 -4.02 -7.66 -17.06
N GLY A 251 -3.89 -7.85 -15.73
CA GLY A 251 -3.68 -9.16 -15.11
C GLY A 251 -2.26 -9.72 -15.26
N LEU A 252 -1.33 -8.96 -15.84
CA LEU A 252 0.06 -9.32 -16.04
C LEU A 252 0.94 -8.71 -14.93
N SER A 253 2.04 -9.38 -14.58
CA SER A 253 3.12 -8.73 -13.84
C SER A 253 3.91 -7.80 -14.76
N GLU A 254 4.75 -6.93 -14.18
CA GLU A 254 5.75 -6.14 -14.92
C GLU A 254 6.60 -7.01 -15.86
N ASP A 255 7.15 -8.11 -15.35
CA ASP A 255 7.96 -9.06 -16.13
C ASP A 255 7.16 -9.70 -17.29
N ASP A 256 5.95 -10.20 -17.00
CA ASP A 256 5.11 -10.82 -18.03
C ASP A 256 4.74 -9.78 -19.11
N TRP A 257 4.48 -8.54 -18.69
CA TRP A 257 4.20 -7.45 -19.62
C TRP A 257 5.43 -7.12 -20.47
N MET A 258 6.62 -7.01 -19.87
CA MET A 258 7.89 -6.82 -20.59
C MET A 258 8.13 -7.92 -21.63
N ASP A 259 7.89 -9.18 -21.30
CA ASP A 259 8.01 -10.31 -22.23
C ASP A 259 7.08 -10.15 -23.45
N THR A 260 5.86 -9.64 -23.26
CA THR A 260 4.96 -9.34 -24.38
C THR A 260 5.46 -8.21 -25.28
N GLN A 261 6.28 -7.30 -24.74
CA GLN A 261 6.83 -6.16 -25.47
C GLN A 261 8.19 -6.46 -26.12
N ALA A 262 8.86 -7.56 -25.75
CA ALA A 262 10.19 -7.92 -26.24
C ALA A 262 10.33 -7.86 -27.78
N PRO A 263 9.40 -8.40 -28.60
CA PRO A 263 9.53 -8.34 -30.06
C PRO A 263 9.49 -6.91 -30.63
N ALA A 264 8.67 -6.04 -30.02
CA ALA A 264 8.61 -4.63 -30.40
C ALA A 264 9.89 -3.90 -30.00
N MET A 265 10.43 -4.19 -28.82
CA MET A 265 11.69 -3.65 -28.34
C MET A 265 12.87 -4.10 -29.22
N ASP A 266 12.92 -5.37 -29.61
CA ASP A 266 13.93 -5.90 -30.53
C ASP A 266 13.92 -5.20 -31.89
N THR A 267 12.73 -4.85 -32.40
CA THR A 267 12.61 -4.09 -33.65
C THR A 267 13.25 -2.70 -33.51
N ILE A 268 13.06 -2.04 -32.37
CA ILE A 268 13.64 -0.71 -32.08
C ILE A 268 15.16 -0.82 -31.86
N VAL A 269 15.61 -1.81 -31.09
CA VAL A 269 17.03 -2.03 -30.77
C VAL A 269 17.83 -2.37 -32.02
N ASN A 270 17.26 -3.10 -32.98
CA ASN A 270 17.93 -3.43 -34.24
C ASN A 270 17.88 -2.28 -35.28
N ASP A 271 17.21 -1.17 -34.97
CA ASP A 271 17.16 -0.02 -35.85
C ASP A 271 18.41 0.88 -35.68
N SER A 272 19.13 1.08 -36.80
CA SER A 272 20.31 1.96 -36.89
C SER A 272 20.07 3.41 -36.44
N ARG A 273 18.81 3.85 -36.31
CA ARG A 273 18.44 5.18 -35.79
C ARG A 273 18.76 5.38 -34.30
N TYR A 274 18.92 4.31 -33.52
CA TYR A 274 19.07 4.39 -32.05
C TYR A 274 20.39 3.80 -31.53
N PRO A 275 21.56 4.13 -32.11
CA PRO A 275 22.79 3.38 -31.91
C PRO A 275 23.27 3.31 -30.45
N THR A 276 23.10 4.40 -29.67
CA THR A 276 23.45 4.41 -28.24
C THR A 276 22.49 3.56 -27.41
N PHE A 277 21.18 3.67 -27.67
CA PHE A 277 20.16 2.93 -26.94
C PHE A 277 20.30 1.43 -27.18
N SER A 278 20.49 1.03 -28.44
CA SER A 278 20.72 -0.36 -28.83
C SER A 278 21.94 -0.96 -28.16
N ARG A 279 23.06 -0.21 -28.12
CA ARG A 279 24.28 -0.66 -27.45
C ARG A 279 24.06 -0.86 -25.94
N VAL A 280 23.36 0.07 -25.28
CA VAL A 280 23.09 -0.05 -23.83
C VAL A 280 22.16 -1.22 -23.53
N LEU A 281 21.04 -1.37 -24.26
CA LEU A 281 20.13 -2.49 -24.05
C LEU A 281 20.76 -3.84 -24.35
N ALA A 282 21.63 -3.94 -25.37
CA ALA A 282 22.37 -5.17 -25.65
C ALA A 282 23.26 -5.58 -24.47
N THR A 283 23.95 -4.62 -23.83
CA THR A 283 24.72 -4.88 -22.61
C THR A 283 23.83 -5.28 -21.44
N LEU A 284 22.70 -4.57 -21.24
CA LEU A 284 21.78 -4.86 -20.14
C LEU A 284 21.12 -6.24 -20.28
N ASN A 285 20.74 -6.66 -21.48
CA ASN A 285 20.22 -8.01 -21.73
C ASN A 285 21.26 -9.09 -21.42
N ALA A 286 22.55 -8.83 -21.71
CA ALA A 286 23.63 -9.77 -21.43
C ALA A 286 23.96 -9.87 -19.93
N GLU A 287 23.88 -8.76 -19.20
CA GLU A 287 24.20 -8.69 -17.76
C GLU A 287 22.99 -8.96 -16.86
N GLY A 288 21.78 -8.88 -17.41
CA GLY A 288 20.52 -8.89 -16.67
C GLY A 288 20.28 -7.54 -15.99
N TYR A 289 19.25 -6.82 -16.42
CA TYR A 289 18.80 -5.59 -15.77
C TYR A 289 17.37 -5.71 -15.30
N ASP A 290 17.16 -5.38 -14.04
CA ASP A 290 15.85 -5.32 -13.41
C ASP A 290 15.68 -3.93 -12.76
N LEU A 291 14.61 -3.23 -13.13
CA LEU A 291 14.30 -1.90 -12.64
C LEU A 291 13.62 -1.99 -11.27
N VAL A 292 14.43 -2.17 -10.24
CA VAL A 292 13.90 -2.20 -8.87
C VAL A 292 13.76 -0.77 -8.34
N LEU A 293 12.52 -0.31 -8.12
CA LEU A 293 12.25 1.06 -7.64
C LEU A 293 12.95 1.39 -6.31
N ASP A 294 13.04 0.44 -5.37
CA ASP A 294 13.80 0.61 -4.11
C ASP A 294 15.29 0.92 -4.37
N LYS A 295 15.89 0.25 -5.36
CA LYS A 295 17.29 0.46 -5.74
C LYS A 295 17.47 1.81 -6.45
N LEU A 296 16.55 2.16 -7.35
CA LEU A 296 16.55 3.46 -8.02
C LEU A 296 16.41 4.62 -7.02
N PHE A 297 15.55 4.45 -6.01
CA PHE A 297 15.38 5.40 -4.93
C PHE A 297 16.67 5.59 -4.10
N GLU A 298 17.33 4.52 -3.66
CA GLU A 298 18.56 4.68 -2.86
C GLU A 298 19.72 5.27 -3.69
N GLN A 299 19.84 4.87 -4.96
CA GLN A 299 20.88 5.38 -5.86
C GLN A 299 20.68 6.87 -6.20
N GLY A 300 19.45 7.26 -6.55
CA GLY A 300 19.16 8.65 -6.87
C GLY A 300 19.22 9.57 -5.64
N LEU A 301 18.82 9.08 -4.46
CA LEU A 301 18.93 9.84 -3.22
C LEU A 301 20.40 10.17 -2.93
N ARG A 302 21.28 9.17 -3.07
CA ARG A 302 22.73 9.38 -2.90
C ARG A 302 23.25 10.45 -3.85
N ALA A 303 22.94 10.33 -5.14
CA ALA A 303 23.38 11.27 -6.16
C ALA A 303 22.83 12.69 -5.92
N LEU A 304 21.57 12.81 -5.52
CA LEU A 304 20.93 14.08 -5.20
C LEU A 304 21.64 14.78 -4.03
N LEU A 305 21.89 14.04 -2.94
CA LEU A 305 22.55 14.59 -1.75
C LEU A 305 24.03 14.89 -2.00
N ASP A 306 24.73 14.09 -2.81
CA ASP A 306 26.12 14.37 -3.21
C ASP A 306 26.24 15.72 -3.94
N GLY A 307 25.21 16.09 -4.72
CA GLY A 307 25.15 17.38 -5.42
C GLY A 307 24.90 18.61 -4.53
N LEU A 308 24.43 18.43 -3.28
CA LEU A 308 24.12 19.56 -2.40
C LEU A 308 25.36 20.25 -1.84
N GLY A 309 26.46 19.51 -1.65
CA GLY A 309 27.75 20.08 -1.27
C GLY A 309 27.73 20.98 -0.02
N LEU A 310 26.74 20.82 0.87
CA LEU A 310 26.66 21.59 2.11
C LEU A 310 27.88 21.22 2.94
N GLY A 311 28.81 22.16 3.11
CA GLY A 311 30.06 21.92 3.84
C GLY A 311 29.78 21.31 5.20
N GLU A 312 30.61 20.36 5.62
CA GLU A 312 30.64 19.89 7.01
C GLU A 312 31.16 21.05 7.87
N LEU A 313 30.27 21.98 8.25
CA LEU A 313 30.57 22.86 9.37
C LEU A 313 30.55 21.97 10.60
N SER A 314 31.76 21.59 11.03
CA SER A 314 32.04 20.93 12.30
C SER A 314 31.26 21.64 13.40
N ALA A 315 30.46 20.88 14.15
CA ALA A 315 30.03 21.27 15.48
C ALA A 315 31.24 21.57 16.38
#